data_AF-A0A7C5SAN3-F1
#
_entry.id   AF-A0A7C5SAN3-F1
#
_cell.length_a   1.000
_cell.length_b   1.000
_cell.length_c   1.000
_cell.angle_alpha   90.00
_cell.angle_beta   90.00
_cell.angle_gamma   90.00
#
_symmetry.space_group_name_H-M   'P 1'
#
loop_
_entity.id
_entity.type
_entity.pdbx_description
1 polymer ?
#
loop_
_entity_poly.entity_id
_entity_poly.type
_entity_poly.pdbx_seq_one_letter_code
_entity_poly.pdbx_strand_id
1 'polypeptide(L)'
;MHLKENMERLRTKNPSLAEGLQRCSVDSNYKALTSRTVHPTLKVDNYLIHSLYDPVKEAREWVKGQLDKIRGKECLCVFGFGLGYHIEALLEETDSDIIVFEPDMSLMKSAFTLRDLRGIIDRVRIVSSNTVPFLQGRFSVLRHNPSVKLNHRYYELVGERLRLMRLFQKGLRISVVGPIYGGSVPVAEYTVRALKNLGHHVQYVDNTPLHECFRFIDRIAVENDVRAGLGSQFVRFASSSVLARLESFRPDLVIALAQAPLNPEHLQRLRKTGLRTAFWFVENYRHLTYWKEFFQYYDYIFVIQKGDFLRGIRETYNKPAHYLPLAALPEFHQPLDLTEEEMSEYGS
;
A
#
# COMPACT_ATOMS: atom_id res chain seq x y z
N MET A 1 -12.37 15.27 -32.18
CA MET A 1 -12.24 15.27 -30.70
C MET A 1 -12.47 13.84 -30.24
N HIS A 2 -11.67 13.36 -29.28
CA HIS A 2 -11.60 11.94 -28.89
C HIS A 2 -12.11 11.66 -27.46
N LEU A 3 -12.66 12.69 -26.79
CA LEU A 3 -12.97 12.64 -25.38
C LEU A 3 -13.95 11.51 -25.04
N LYS A 4 -15.00 11.34 -25.85
CA LYS A 4 -16.05 10.35 -25.57
C LYS A 4 -15.48 8.93 -25.57
N GLU A 5 -14.74 8.58 -26.60
CA GLU A 5 -14.17 7.23 -26.78
C GLU A 5 -13.09 6.93 -25.74
N ASN A 6 -12.24 7.92 -25.41
CA ASN A 6 -11.24 7.79 -24.36
C ASN A 6 -11.88 7.61 -22.97
N MET A 7 -12.94 8.37 -22.67
CA MET A 7 -13.67 8.27 -21.41
C MET A 7 -14.38 6.94 -21.24
N GLU A 8 -14.90 6.35 -22.32
CA GLU A 8 -15.51 5.03 -22.30
C GLU A 8 -14.49 3.95 -21.92
N ARG A 9 -13.32 3.94 -22.56
CA ARG A 9 -12.22 3.02 -22.21
C ARG A 9 -11.72 3.23 -20.78
N LEU A 10 -11.53 4.48 -20.37
CA LEU A 10 -11.09 4.79 -19.03
C LEU A 10 -12.09 4.33 -17.97
N ARG A 11 -13.40 4.44 -18.23
CA ARG A 11 -14.44 3.99 -17.29
C ARG A 11 -14.36 2.49 -17.01
N THR A 12 -14.00 1.68 -18.01
CA THR A 12 -13.79 0.22 -17.82
C THR A 12 -12.52 -0.06 -17.00
N LYS A 13 -11.44 0.67 -17.21
CA LYS A 13 -10.13 0.41 -16.58
C LYS A 13 -9.95 1.05 -15.21
N ASN A 14 -10.46 2.27 -15.02
CA ASN A 14 -10.34 3.06 -13.81
C ASN A 14 -11.60 3.95 -13.61
N PRO A 15 -12.70 3.38 -13.09
CA PRO A 15 -13.97 4.08 -12.92
C PRO A 15 -13.86 5.36 -12.07
N SER A 16 -13.06 5.32 -11.00
CA SER A 16 -12.88 6.46 -10.10
C SER A 16 -12.18 7.63 -10.78
N LEU A 17 -11.13 7.36 -11.57
CA LEU A 17 -10.46 8.41 -12.35
C LEU A 17 -11.37 8.97 -13.44
N ALA A 18 -12.15 8.12 -14.11
CA ALA A 18 -13.14 8.55 -15.10
C ALA A 18 -14.19 9.48 -14.49
N GLU A 19 -14.71 9.16 -13.30
CA GLU A 19 -15.67 10.03 -12.59
C GLU A 19 -15.06 11.38 -12.24
N GLY A 20 -13.82 11.41 -11.73
CA GLY A 20 -13.09 12.64 -11.46
C GLY A 20 -12.90 13.50 -12.72
N LEU A 21 -12.53 12.87 -13.84
CA LEU A 21 -12.29 13.56 -15.11
C LEU A 21 -13.59 14.07 -15.75
N GLN A 22 -14.69 13.36 -15.57
CA GLN A 22 -16.02 13.78 -16.01
C GLN A 22 -16.42 15.10 -15.31
N ARG A 23 -16.21 15.19 -13.99
CA ARG A 23 -16.58 16.35 -13.16
C ARG A 23 -15.66 17.57 -13.31
N CYS A 24 -14.40 17.34 -13.67
CA CYS A 24 -13.41 18.41 -13.84
C CYS A 24 -13.74 19.31 -15.05
N SER A 25 -13.65 20.63 -14.90
CA SER A 25 -13.57 21.57 -16.02
C SER A 25 -12.12 21.85 -16.37
N VAL A 26 -11.80 22.04 -17.65
CA VAL A 26 -10.45 22.48 -18.05
C VAL A 26 -10.28 23.95 -17.72
N ASP A 27 -9.22 24.28 -16.98
CA ASP A 27 -8.94 25.66 -16.59
C ASP A 27 -8.57 26.54 -17.80
N SER A 28 -8.89 27.83 -17.74
CA SER A 28 -8.73 28.77 -18.86
C SER A 28 -7.28 29.04 -19.26
N ASN A 29 -6.32 28.72 -18.39
CA ASN A 29 -4.89 28.85 -18.68
C ASN A 29 -4.35 27.70 -19.56
N TYR A 30 -5.14 26.66 -19.80
CA TYR A 30 -4.83 25.58 -20.74
C TYR A 30 -5.20 25.97 -22.17
N LYS A 31 -4.19 26.18 -23.01
CA LYS A 31 -4.37 26.58 -24.42
C LYS A 31 -3.85 25.49 -25.34
N ALA A 32 -4.77 24.86 -26.07
CA ALA A 32 -4.42 23.94 -27.14
C ALA A 32 -3.76 24.72 -28.29
N LEU A 33 -2.64 24.20 -28.77
CA LEU A 33 -1.91 24.73 -29.92
C LEU A 33 -1.64 23.58 -30.91
N THR A 34 -1.36 23.92 -32.16
CA THR A 34 -0.98 22.95 -33.19
C THR A 34 0.50 23.09 -33.48
N SER A 35 1.24 21.99 -33.48
CA SER A 35 2.65 21.95 -33.88
C SER A 35 2.81 22.14 -35.40
N ARG A 36 4.04 22.37 -35.88
CA ARG A 36 4.34 22.44 -37.32
C ARG A 36 4.03 21.12 -38.05
N THR A 37 4.14 19.99 -37.35
CA THR A 37 3.75 18.67 -37.85
C THR A 37 2.26 18.35 -37.66
N VAL A 38 1.41 19.35 -37.39
CA VAL A 38 -0.06 19.22 -37.27
C VAL A 38 -0.53 18.41 -36.05
N HIS A 39 0.39 17.92 -35.23
CA HIS A 39 0.09 17.26 -33.96
C HIS A 39 -0.26 18.30 -32.87
N PRO A 40 -1.26 18.04 -32.01
CA PRO A 40 -1.61 18.96 -30.94
C PRO A 40 -0.51 19.05 -29.88
N THR A 41 -0.33 20.25 -29.34
CA THR A 41 0.42 20.53 -28.11
C THR A 41 -0.43 21.38 -27.17
N LEU A 42 0.05 21.58 -25.95
CA LEU A 42 -0.66 22.31 -24.90
C LEU A 42 0.29 23.34 -24.30
N LYS A 43 -0.19 24.57 -24.17
CA LYS A 43 0.48 25.63 -23.41
C LYS A 43 -0.29 25.84 -22.11
N VAL A 44 0.42 25.77 -20.99
CA VAL A 44 -0.11 26.02 -19.64
C VAL A 44 0.67 27.18 -19.07
N ASP A 45 -0.02 28.31 -18.84
CA ASP A 45 0.60 29.59 -18.53
C ASP A 45 1.70 29.96 -19.55
N ASN A 46 2.97 29.88 -19.15
CA ASN A 46 4.13 30.16 -20.00
C ASN A 46 4.92 28.89 -20.41
N TYR A 47 4.45 27.70 -20.02
CA TYR A 47 5.11 26.44 -20.29
C TYR A 47 4.44 25.71 -21.45
N LEU A 48 5.26 25.19 -22.37
CA LEU A 48 4.82 24.24 -23.38
C LEU A 48 4.96 22.83 -22.82
N ILE A 49 3.90 22.03 -22.93
CA ILE A 49 3.92 20.62 -22.50
C ILE A 49 4.71 19.77 -23.49
N HIS A 50 4.63 20.08 -24.80
CA HIS A 50 5.42 19.44 -25.86
C HIS A 50 5.87 20.47 -26.90
N SER A 51 6.82 20.07 -27.73
CA SER A 51 7.40 20.81 -28.84
C SER A 51 6.34 21.40 -29.77
N LEU A 52 6.53 22.68 -30.13
CA LEU A 52 5.77 23.34 -31.19
C LEU A 52 6.21 22.91 -32.60
N TYR A 53 7.33 22.18 -32.72
CA TYR A 53 7.84 21.72 -34.00
C TYR A 53 7.30 20.32 -34.31
N ASP A 54 7.71 19.33 -33.51
CA ASP A 54 7.36 17.93 -33.67
C ASP A 54 7.34 17.22 -32.31
N PRO A 55 6.15 17.07 -31.68
CA PRO A 55 6.03 16.43 -30.38
C PRO A 55 6.26 14.91 -30.43
N VAL A 56 6.08 14.26 -31.59
CA VAL A 56 6.32 12.81 -31.76
C VAL A 56 7.82 12.53 -31.79
N LYS A 57 8.58 13.33 -32.53
CA LYS A 57 10.04 13.25 -32.54
C LYS A 57 10.64 13.53 -31.17
N GLU A 58 10.18 14.58 -30.48
CA GLU A 58 10.59 14.90 -29.11
C GLU A 58 10.38 13.70 -28.17
N ALA A 59 9.22 13.05 -28.25
CA ALA A 59 8.91 11.88 -27.43
C ALA A 59 9.87 10.71 -27.69
N ARG A 60 10.17 10.40 -28.96
CA ARG A 60 11.12 9.35 -29.33
C ARG A 60 12.54 9.66 -28.85
N GLU A 61 12.98 10.91 -28.97
CA GLU A 61 14.28 11.36 -28.46
C GLU A 61 14.33 11.27 -26.93
N TRP A 62 13.25 11.63 -26.24
CA TRP A 62 13.13 11.47 -24.80
C TRP A 62 13.28 10.00 -24.37
N VAL A 63 12.62 9.06 -25.06
CA VAL A 63 12.75 7.62 -24.78
C VAL A 63 14.19 7.13 -25.01
N LYS A 64 14.82 7.53 -26.11
CA LYS A 64 16.23 7.22 -26.39
C LYS A 64 17.16 7.68 -25.26
N GLY A 65 16.90 8.85 -24.67
CA GLY A 65 17.64 9.37 -23.53
C GLY A 65 17.40 8.61 -22.20
N GLN A 66 16.45 7.68 -22.15
CA GLN A 66 16.13 6.88 -20.96
C GLN A 66 16.47 5.39 -21.09
N LEU A 67 17.12 4.93 -22.18
CA LEU A 67 17.32 3.50 -22.45
C LEU A 67 17.99 2.74 -21.29
N ASP A 68 18.98 3.32 -20.61
CA ASP A 68 19.65 2.69 -19.45
C ASP A 68 18.71 2.49 -18.26
N LYS A 69 17.70 3.36 -18.12
CA LYS A 69 16.68 3.23 -17.08
C LYS A 69 15.57 2.27 -17.48
N ILE A 70 15.37 2.03 -18.76
CA ILE A 70 14.33 1.12 -19.29
C ILE A 70 14.84 -0.33 -19.24
N ARG A 71 16.07 -0.56 -19.68
CA ARG A 71 16.64 -1.91 -19.81
C ARG A 71 16.61 -2.69 -18.49
N GLY A 72 16.06 -3.90 -18.56
CA GLY A 72 16.01 -4.84 -17.44
C GLY A 72 15.13 -4.37 -16.28
N LYS A 73 14.12 -3.54 -16.53
CA LYS A 73 13.10 -3.17 -15.55
C LYS A 73 11.79 -3.85 -15.89
N GLU A 74 11.19 -4.45 -14.88
CA GLU A 74 9.86 -5.05 -14.97
C GLU A 74 8.77 -3.94 -14.92
N CYS A 75 9.04 -2.81 -14.25
CA CYS A 75 8.09 -1.70 -14.15
C CYS A 75 8.72 -0.31 -14.37
N LEU A 76 8.00 0.60 -15.03
CA LEU A 76 8.38 1.98 -15.28
C LEU A 76 7.36 2.95 -14.66
N CYS A 77 7.82 3.76 -13.71
CA CYS A 77 7.04 4.84 -13.11
C CYS A 77 7.31 6.14 -13.88
N VAL A 78 6.32 6.62 -14.62
CA VAL A 78 6.42 7.85 -15.43
C VAL A 78 5.79 9.01 -14.67
N PHE A 79 6.54 10.09 -14.50
CA PHE A 79 6.04 11.35 -13.94
C PHE A 79 5.57 12.26 -15.06
N GLY A 80 4.26 12.49 -15.13
CA GLY A 80 3.62 13.32 -16.15
C GLY A 80 2.97 12.50 -17.25
N PHE A 81 1.68 12.73 -17.46
CA PHE A 81 0.96 12.20 -18.62
C PHE A 81 1.20 13.06 -19.86
N GLY A 82 1.28 14.39 -19.67
CA GLY A 82 1.40 15.33 -20.79
C GLY A 82 0.23 15.17 -21.77
N LEU A 83 0.54 14.82 -23.02
CA LEU A 83 -0.46 14.45 -24.04
C LEU A 83 -0.26 12.99 -24.47
N GLY A 84 0.51 12.20 -23.73
CA GLY A 84 0.74 10.78 -24.01
C GLY A 84 1.80 10.45 -25.07
N TYR A 85 2.45 11.41 -25.73
CA TYR A 85 3.43 11.10 -26.78
C TYR A 85 4.61 10.26 -26.29
N HIS A 86 5.21 10.64 -25.16
CA HIS A 86 6.32 9.89 -24.57
C HIS A 86 5.88 8.54 -24.01
N ILE A 87 4.63 8.40 -23.60
CA ILE A 87 4.07 7.12 -23.12
C ILE A 87 3.85 6.17 -24.31
N GLU A 88 3.31 6.68 -25.40
CA GLU A 88 3.15 5.93 -26.65
C GLU A 88 4.50 5.45 -27.18
N ALA A 89 5.50 6.34 -27.24
CA ALA A 89 6.85 5.97 -27.63
C ALA A 89 7.49 4.95 -26.66
N LEU A 90 7.21 5.01 -25.35
CA LEU A 90 7.66 4.00 -24.39
C LEU A 90 7.02 2.64 -24.65
N LEU A 91 5.73 2.61 -24.95
CA LEU A 91 4.97 1.38 -25.23
C LEU A 91 5.41 0.67 -26.52
N GLU A 92 6.11 1.37 -27.41
CA GLU A 92 6.78 0.80 -28.59
C GLU A 92 8.17 0.22 -28.24
N GLU A 93 8.85 0.75 -27.22
CA GLU A 93 10.23 0.40 -26.86
C GLU A 93 10.32 -0.75 -25.83
N THR A 94 9.28 -0.97 -25.02
CA THR A 94 9.32 -1.97 -23.94
C THR A 94 7.96 -2.59 -23.64
N ASP A 95 8.02 -3.83 -23.13
CA ASP A 95 6.88 -4.57 -22.56
C ASP A 95 6.77 -4.42 -21.03
N SER A 96 7.62 -3.60 -20.40
CA SER A 96 7.54 -3.32 -18.95
C SER A 96 6.16 -2.76 -18.57
N ASP A 97 5.70 -3.08 -17.37
CA ASP A 97 4.50 -2.46 -16.80
C ASP A 97 4.70 -0.95 -16.62
N ILE A 98 3.82 -0.13 -17.20
CA ILE A 98 3.91 1.33 -17.10
C ILE A 98 2.87 1.88 -16.14
N ILE A 99 3.34 2.65 -15.16
CA ILE A 99 2.50 3.39 -14.22
C ILE A 99 2.76 4.88 -14.40
N VAL A 100 1.73 5.63 -14.78
CA VAL A 100 1.82 7.06 -15.05
C VAL A 100 1.19 7.82 -13.89
N PHE A 101 1.98 8.69 -13.27
CA PHE A 101 1.52 9.61 -12.24
C PHE A 101 1.21 10.97 -12.87
N GLU A 102 -0.03 11.44 -12.73
CA GLU A 102 -0.46 12.76 -13.24
C GLU A 102 -1.52 13.35 -12.30
N PRO A 103 -1.18 14.37 -11.49
CA PRO A 103 -2.12 14.98 -10.56
C PRO A 103 -3.08 15.96 -11.25
N ASP A 104 -2.76 16.45 -12.45
CA ASP A 104 -3.49 17.54 -13.08
C ASP A 104 -4.63 17.04 -13.97
N MET A 105 -5.86 17.18 -13.46
CA MET A 105 -7.06 16.75 -14.17
C MET A 105 -7.39 17.63 -15.38
N SER A 106 -7.03 18.92 -15.37
CA SER A 106 -7.22 19.84 -16.50
C SER A 106 -6.31 19.46 -17.67
N LEU A 107 -5.05 19.13 -17.37
CA LEU A 107 -4.09 18.61 -18.34
C LEU A 107 -4.55 17.27 -18.92
N MET A 108 -4.95 16.33 -18.05
CA MET A 108 -5.44 15.01 -18.46
C MET A 108 -6.67 15.13 -19.37
N LYS A 109 -7.65 15.98 -19.00
CA LYS A 109 -8.88 16.15 -19.78
C LYS A 109 -8.60 16.79 -21.14
N SER A 110 -7.64 17.71 -21.19
CA SER A 110 -7.14 18.28 -22.44
C SER A 110 -6.52 17.20 -23.33
N ALA A 111 -5.67 16.33 -22.78
CA ALA A 111 -5.09 15.20 -23.51
C ALA A 111 -6.15 14.28 -24.11
N PHE A 112 -7.14 13.89 -23.30
CA PHE A 112 -8.24 13.03 -23.69
C PHE A 112 -9.14 13.66 -24.77
N THR A 113 -9.19 14.99 -24.84
CA THR A 113 -9.97 15.70 -25.86
C THR A 113 -9.22 15.78 -27.19
N LEU A 114 -7.92 16.07 -27.11
CA LEU A 114 -7.07 16.41 -28.25
C LEU A 114 -6.52 15.19 -29.00
N ARG A 115 -6.36 14.04 -28.34
CA ARG A 115 -5.74 12.85 -28.94
C ARG A 115 -6.55 11.58 -28.70
N ASP A 116 -6.46 10.64 -29.63
CA ASP A 116 -6.87 9.27 -29.39
C ASP A 116 -5.86 8.61 -28.46
N LEU A 117 -6.30 8.19 -27.28
CA LEU A 117 -5.46 7.62 -26.22
C LEU A 117 -5.87 6.20 -25.87
N ARG A 118 -6.81 5.59 -26.62
CA ARG A 118 -7.34 4.25 -26.31
C ARG A 118 -6.24 3.20 -26.17
N GLY A 119 -5.28 3.19 -27.10
CA GLY A 119 -4.13 2.27 -27.06
C GLY A 119 -3.21 2.47 -25.86
N ILE A 120 -3.12 3.69 -25.32
CA ILE A 120 -2.37 3.96 -24.08
C ILE A 120 -3.18 3.51 -22.86
N ILE A 121 -4.45 3.91 -22.78
CA ILE A 121 -5.35 3.60 -21.65
C ILE A 121 -5.43 2.10 -21.40
N ASP A 122 -5.41 1.29 -22.46
CA ASP A 122 -5.49 -0.17 -22.33
C ASP A 122 -4.23 -0.82 -21.77
N ARG A 123 -3.07 -0.17 -21.93
CA ARG A 123 -1.73 -0.72 -21.64
C ARG A 123 -1.03 -0.10 -20.43
N VAL A 124 -1.54 0.99 -19.85
CA VAL A 124 -0.89 1.67 -18.71
C VAL A 124 -1.83 1.84 -17.53
N ARG A 125 -1.26 1.91 -16.32
CA ARG A 125 -1.99 2.30 -15.11
C ARG A 125 -1.80 3.79 -14.84
N ILE A 126 -2.89 4.55 -14.85
CA ILE A 126 -2.86 5.99 -14.54
C ILE A 126 -3.24 6.22 -13.07
N VAL A 127 -2.44 7.01 -12.36
CA VAL A 127 -2.61 7.34 -10.94
C VAL A 127 -2.61 8.87 -10.77
N SER A 128 -3.72 9.43 -10.30
CA SER A 128 -3.84 10.86 -10.00
C SER A 128 -3.66 11.21 -8.52
N SER A 129 -3.75 10.22 -7.63
CA SER A 129 -3.51 10.42 -6.20
C SER A 129 -2.01 10.44 -5.88
N ASN A 130 -1.64 10.81 -4.65
CA ASN A 130 -0.27 10.66 -4.14
C ASN A 130 0.05 9.25 -3.61
N THR A 131 -0.89 8.30 -3.76
CA THR A 131 -0.70 6.91 -3.36
C THR A 131 0.12 6.18 -4.42
N VAL A 132 1.24 5.60 -4.00
CA VAL A 132 2.05 4.74 -4.87
C VAL A 132 1.52 3.32 -4.77
N PRO A 133 1.08 2.69 -5.88
CA PRO A 133 0.67 1.29 -5.86
C PRO A 133 1.87 0.40 -5.51
N PHE A 134 1.59 -0.79 -4.98
CA PHE A 134 2.65 -1.78 -4.79
C PHE A 134 3.31 -2.11 -6.14
N LEU A 135 4.64 -2.11 -6.17
CA LEU A 135 5.44 -2.37 -7.36
C LEU A 135 6.18 -3.69 -7.16
N GLN A 136 5.97 -4.63 -8.09
CA GLN A 136 6.75 -5.86 -8.12
C GLN A 136 8.00 -5.67 -8.98
N GLY A 137 9.08 -6.40 -8.63
CA GLY A 137 10.31 -6.41 -9.42
C GLY A 137 11.13 -5.12 -9.33
N ARG A 138 12.05 -4.94 -10.29
CA ARG A 138 12.89 -3.75 -10.45
C ARG A 138 12.14 -2.71 -11.26
N PHE A 139 12.12 -1.51 -10.71
CA PHE A 139 11.48 -0.38 -11.34
C PHE A 139 12.40 0.83 -11.48
N SER A 140 12.11 1.63 -12.50
CA SER A 140 12.74 2.92 -12.75
C SER A 140 11.73 4.05 -12.71
N VAL A 141 12.22 5.26 -12.42
CA VAL A 141 11.42 6.48 -12.49
C VAL A 141 11.88 7.30 -13.68
N LEU A 142 10.96 7.59 -14.59
CA LEU A 142 11.16 8.39 -15.79
C LEU A 142 10.43 9.72 -15.62
N ARG A 143 11.08 10.84 -15.96
CA ARG A 143 10.55 12.18 -15.69
C ARG A 143 10.25 12.92 -16.99
N HIS A 144 8.99 13.26 -17.19
CA HIS A 144 8.58 14.20 -18.24
C HIS A 144 8.75 15.62 -17.70
N ASN A 145 9.85 16.28 -18.07
CA ASN A 145 10.28 17.53 -17.46
C ASN A 145 9.22 18.65 -17.47
N PRO A 146 8.46 18.89 -18.56
CA PRO A 146 7.38 19.88 -18.55
C PRO A 146 6.32 19.60 -17.48
N SER A 147 5.84 18.36 -17.38
CA SER A 147 4.88 17.96 -16.34
C SER A 147 5.45 18.10 -14.93
N VAL A 148 6.71 17.68 -14.73
CA VAL A 148 7.37 17.77 -13.43
C VAL A 148 7.52 19.21 -12.95
N LYS A 149 7.76 20.17 -13.86
CA LYS A 149 7.84 21.59 -13.50
C LYS A 149 6.49 22.13 -13.03
N LEU A 150 5.39 21.77 -13.69
CA LEU A 150 4.06 22.26 -13.34
C LEU A 150 3.60 21.78 -11.96
N ASN A 151 3.92 20.54 -11.60
CA ASN A 151 3.45 19.92 -10.36
C ASN A 151 4.60 19.42 -9.49
N HIS A 152 5.63 20.25 -9.30
CA HIS A 152 6.89 19.88 -8.64
C HIS A 152 6.71 19.20 -7.28
N ARG A 153 5.93 19.83 -6.39
CA ARG A 153 5.68 19.32 -5.02
C ARG A 153 5.04 17.94 -5.02
N TYR A 154 4.12 17.67 -5.94
CA TYR A 154 3.49 16.36 -6.06
C TYR A 154 4.51 15.29 -6.47
N TYR A 155 5.31 15.55 -7.50
CA TYR A 155 6.29 14.58 -7.99
C TYR A 155 7.48 14.38 -7.03
N GLU A 156 7.80 15.37 -6.21
CA GLU A 156 8.75 15.21 -5.10
C GLU A 156 8.22 14.21 -4.08
N LEU A 157 6.98 14.38 -3.60
CA LEU A 157 6.34 13.47 -2.64
C LEU A 157 6.22 12.03 -3.18
N VAL A 158 5.80 11.87 -4.44
CA VAL A 158 5.72 10.55 -5.09
C VAL A 158 7.13 9.96 -5.27
N GLY A 159 8.11 10.78 -5.64
CA GLY A 159 9.51 10.39 -5.82
C GLY A 159 10.16 9.88 -4.54
N GLU A 160 9.91 10.54 -3.40
CA GLU A 160 10.37 10.09 -2.09
C GLU A 160 9.80 8.72 -1.72
N ARG A 161 8.50 8.52 -1.93
CA ARG A 161 7.85 7.22 -1.69
C ARG A 161 8.45 6.11 -2.56
N LEU A 162 8.64 6.36 -3.85
CA LEU A 162 9.28 5.42 -4.77
C LEU A 162 10.73 5.13 -4.36
N ARG A 163 11.47 6.15 -3.90
CA ARG A 163 12.83 5.96 -3.38
C ARG A 163 12.83 5.05 -2.15
N LEU A 164 11.93 5.27 -1.19
CA LEU A 164 11.79 4.42 -0.01
C LEU A 164 11.43 2.98 -0.40
N MET A 165 10.49 2.78 -1.33
CA MET A 165 10.15 1.44 -1.82
C MET A 165 11.35 0.71 -2.43
N ARG A 166 12.23 1.44 -3.13
CA ARG A 166 13.45 0.86 -3.68
C ARG A 166 14.42 0.40 -2.59
N LEU A 167 14.51 1.10 -1.46
CA LEU A 167 15.34 0.67 -0.32
C LEU A 167 14.85 -0.65 0.27
N PHE A 168 13.54 -0.87 0.25
CA PHE A 168 12.91 -2.09 0.76
C PHE A 168 12.67 -3.16 -0.30
N GLN A 169 13.26 -3.02 -1.50
CA GLN A 169 13.05 -3.95 -2.61
C GLN A 169 13.54 -5.37 -2.29
N LYS A 170 14.56 -5.51 -1.44
CA LYS A 170 15.04 -6.82 -0.94
C LYS A 170 14.17 -7.42 0.15
N GLY A 171 13.07 -6.74 0.50
CA GLY A 171 12.22 -7.11 1.62
C GLY A 171 12.79 -6.67 2.96
N LEU A 172 11.89 -6.46 3.92
CA LEU A 172 12.22 -6.31 5.33
C LEU A 172 12.18 -7.68 6.01
N ARG A 173 12.96 -7.85 7.07
CA ARG A 173 12.77 -8.94 8.05
C ARG A 173 11.65 -8.52 9.00
N ILE A 174 10.51 -9.19 8.95
CA ILE A 174 9.34 -8.83 9.75
C ILE A 174 8.96 -10.00 10.65
N SER A 175 8.86 -9.77 11.96
CA SER A 175 8.29 -10.74 12.89
C SER A 175 6.83 -10.41 13.15
N VAL A 176 5.93 -11.34 12.84
CA VAL A 176 4.50 -11.23 13.14
C VAL A 176 4.21 -12.06 14.39
N VAL A 177 3.78 -11.40 15.47
CA VAL A 177 3.48 -12.03 16.76
C VAL A 177 1.97 -12.29 16.86
N GLY A 178 1.60 -13.57 16.80
CA GLY A 178 0.22 -14.02 16.93
C GLY A 178 -0.25 -14.11 18.39
N PRO A 179 -1.57 -14.19 18.63
CA PRO A 179 -2.12 -14.45 19.96
C PRO A 179 -1.90 -15.91 20.37
N ILE A 180 -2.17 -16.23 21.64
CA ILE A 180 -2.18 -17.62 22.13
C ILE A 180 -3.41 -18.38 21.63
N TYR A 181 -4.54 -17.71 21.44
CA TYR A 181 -5.79 -18.32 20.96
C TYR A 181 -6.73 -17.23 20.41
N GLY A 182 -7.89 -17.64 19.88
CA GLY A 182 -8.98 -16.74 19.51
C GLY A 182 -8.97 -16.29 18.04
N GLY A 183 -9.91 -15.40 17.70
CA GLY A 183 -10.16 -14.99 16.31
C GLY A 183 -9.00 -14.23 15.64
N SER A 184 -8.06 -13.73 16.43
CA SER A 184 -6.85 -13.06 15.92
C SER A 184 -5.77 -14.04 15.40
N VAL A 185 -5.90 -15.35 15.64
CA VAL A 185 -4.99 -16.39 15.10
C VAL A 185 -4.98 -16.40 13.56
N PRO A 186 -6.11 -16.64 12.86
CA PRO A 186 -6.12 -16.65 11.39
C PRO A 186 -5.71 -15.30 10.80
N VAL A 187 -6.01 -14.19 11.47
CA VAL A 187 -5.57 -12.85 11.03
C VAL A 187 -4.05 -12.75 11.04
N ALA A 188 -3.37 -13.30 12.05
CA ALA A 188 -1.91 -13.35 12.09
C ALA A 188 -1.35 -14.18 10.92
N GLU A 189 -1.94 -15.33 10.61
CA GLU A 189 -1.53 -16.18 9.48
C GLU A 189 -1.70 -15.47 8.14
N TYR A 190 -2.84 -14.82 7.92
CA TYR A 190 -3.09 -14.05 6.70
C TYR A 190 -2.13 -12.86 6.58
N THR A 191 -1.80 -12.21 7.70
CA THR A 191 -0.79 -11.14 7.74
C THR A 191 0.57 -11.67 7.30
N VAL A 192 0.98 -12.84 7.81
CA VAL A 192 2.26 -13.48 7.43
C VAL A 192 2.30 -13.75 5.93
N ARG A 193 1.24 -14.34 5.38
CA ARG A 193 1.15 -14.65 3.94
C ARG A 193 1.16 -13.40 3.08
N ALA A 194 0.38 -12.38 3.45
CA ALA A 194 0.34 -11.11 2.75
C ALA A 194 1.73 -10.44 2.70
N LEU A 195 2.44 -10.39 3.83
CA LEU A 195 3.77 -9.79 3.88
C LEU A 195 4.81 -10.59 3.07
N LYS A 196 4.71 -11.93 3.04
CA LYS A 196 5.54 -12.77 2.16
C LYS A 196 5.26 -12.49 0.68
N ASN A 197 3.98 -12.36 0.31
CA ASN A 197 3.57 -12.03 -1.06
C ASN A 197 4.00 -10.61 -1.48
N LEU A 198 4.20 -9.71 -0.52
CA LEU A 198 4.82 -8.39 -0.73
C LEU A 198 6.36 -8.44 -0.84
N GLY A 199 6.97 -9.62 -0.78
CA GLY A 199 8.41 -9.84 -0.94
C GLY A 199 9.23 -9.66 0.35
N HIS A 200 8.61 -9.71 1.52
CA HIS A 200 9.31 -9.59 2.80
C HIS A 200 9.76 -10.96 3.35
N HIS A 201 10.80 -10.94 4.19
CA HIS A 201 11.26 -12.09 4.94
C HIS A 201 10.50 -12.16 6.27
N VAL A 202 9.53 -13.05 6.38
CA VAL A 202 8.59 -13.03 7.51
C VAL A 202 8.79 -14.22 8.45
N GLN A 203 9.01 -13.95 9.74
CA GLN A 203 8.92 -14.92 10.81
C GLN A 203 7.51 -14.85 11.43
N TYR A 204 6.78 -15.97 11.42
CA TYR A 204 5.60 -16.10 12.26
C TYR A 204 6.02 -16.56 13.65
N VAL A 205 5.69 -15.76 14.66
CA VAL A 205 5.87 -16.08 16.08
C VAL A 205 4.53 -16.64 16.56
N ASP A 206 4.32 -17.92 16.28
CA ASP A 206 3.14 -18.68 16.70
C ASP A 206 3.17 -18.92 18.22
N ASN A 207 2.08 -18.56 18.90
CA ASN A 207 1.91 -18.74 20.33
C ASN A 207 0.78 -19.73 20.66
N THR A 208 0.12 -20.32 19.66
CA THR A 208 -0.95 -21.30 19.84
C THR A 208 -0.54 -22.56 20.58
N PRO A 209 0.72 -23.06 20.51
CA PRO A 209 1.15 -24.19 21.35
C PRO A 209 1.05 -23.90 22.86
N LEU A 210 1.02 -22.63 23.26
CA LEU A 210 0.89 -22.22 24.66
C LEU A 210 -0.56 -22.28 25.18
N HIS A 211 -1.55 -22.53 24.30
CA HIS A 211 -2.97 -22.46 24.65
C HIS A 211 -3.36 -23.45 25.75
N GLU A 212 -2.95 -24.72 25.64
CA GLU A 212 -3.30 -25.74 26.65
C GLU A 212 -2.74 -25.39 28.03
N CYS A 213 -1.50 -24.90 28.09
CA CYS A 213 -0.89 -24.45 29.34
C CYS A 213 -1.61 -23.21 29.91
N PHE A 214 -2.05 -22.29 29.06
CA PHE A 214 -2.84 -21.15 29.51
C PHE A 214 -4.20 -21.59 30.09
N ARG A 215 -4.90 -22.48 29.39
CA ARG A 215 -6.19 -23.04 29.83
C ARG A 215 -6.06 -23.88 31.09
N PHE A 216 -4.92 -24.51 31.31
CA PHE A 216 -4.65 -25.25 32.53
C PHE A 216 -4.73 -24.35 33.77
N ILE A 217 -4.23 -23.10 33.69
CA ILE A 217 -4.26 -22.14 34.81
C ILE A 217 -5.70 -21.89 35.29
N ASP A 218 -6.66 -21.79 34.37
CA ASP A 218 -8.08 -21.60 34.68
C ASP A 218 -8.68 -22.80 35.45
N ARG A 219 -8.12 -24.00 35.26
CA ARG A 219 -8.61 -25.25 35.87
C ARG A 219 -7.99 -25.54 37.24
N ILE A 220 -6.98 -24.77 37.65
CA ILE A 220 -6.36 -24.94 38.97
C ILE A 220 -7.35 -24.47 40.04
N ALA A 221 -7.62 -25.34 41.02
CA ALA A 221 -8.48 -25.07 42.17
C ALA A 221 -7.73 -24.21 43.21
N VAL A 222 -7.56 -22.92 42.91
CA VAL A 222 -6.96 -21.90 43.77
C VAL A 222 -7.82 -20.63 43.81
N GLU A 223 -7.56 -19.76 44.79
CA GLU A 223 -8.15 -18.44 44.90
C GLU A 223 -7.86 -17.56 43.66
N ASN A 224 -8.73 -16.57 43.43
CA ASN A 224 -8.70 -15.76 42.21
C ASN A 224 -7.43 -14.90 42.07
N ASP A 225 -6.91 -14.38 43.18
CA ASP A 225 -5.68 -13.60 43.24
C ASP A 225 -4.45 -14.47 42.90
N VAL A 226 -4.40 -15.70 43.44
CA VAL A 226 -3.37 -16.69 43.11
C VAL A 226 -3.44 -17.06 41.63
N ARG A 227 -4.63 -17.31 41.09
CA ARG A 227 -4.84 -17.59 39.66
C ARG A 227 -4.37 -16.42 38.77
N ALA A 228 -4.70 -15.19 39.14
CA ALA A 228 -4.25 -14.00 38.41
C ALA A 228 -2.73 -13.83 38.45
N GLY A 229 -2.10 -14.16 39.59
CA GLY A 229 -0.64 -14.21 39.73
C GLY A 229 0.01 -15.23 38.80
N LEU A 230 -0.52 -16.45 38.74
CA LEU A 230 -0.07 -17.50 37.81
C LEU A 230 -0.24 -17.09 36.34
N GLY A 231 -1.40 -16.50 36.00
CA GLY A 231 -1.64 -15.96 34.66
C GLY A 231 -0.62 -14.88 34.27
N SER A 232 -0.30 -13.97 35.20
CA SER A 232 0.70 -12.93 34.98
C SER A 232 2.11 -13.49 34.78
N GLN A 233 2.51 -14.50 35.56
CA GLN A 233 3.79 -15.20 35.39
C GLN A 233 3.87 -15.93 34.06
N PHE A 234 2.78 -16.60 33.67
CA PHE A 234 2.68 -17.27 32.38
C PHE A 234 2.80 -16.30 31.20
N VAL A 235 2.11 -15.17 31.25
CA VAL A 235 2.23 -14.13 30.21
C VAL A 235 3.66 -13.58 30.16
N ARG A 236 4.32 -13.38 31.31
CA ARG A 236 5.76 -13.00 31.34
C ARG A 236 6.64 -14.04 30.64
N PHE A 237 6.44 -15.33 30.91
CA PHE A 237 7.15 -16.40 30.22
C PHE A 237 6.88 -16.38 28.71
N ALA A 238 5.62 -16.28 28.31
CA ALA A 238 5.23 -16.19 26.90
C ALA A 238 5.89 -14.98 26.22
N SER A 239 5.89 -13.80 26.86
CA SER A 239 6.61 -12.61 26.39
C SER A 239 8.11 -12.83 26.24
N SER A 240 8.76 -13.45 27.24
CA SER A 240 10.19 -13.80 27.15
C SER A 240 10.48 -14.72 25.96
N SER A 241 9.61 -15.71 25.71
CA SER A 241 9.74 -16.63 24.57
C SER A 241 9.63 -15.92 23.22
N VAL A 242 8.80 -14.86 23.13
CA VAL A 242 8.71 -14.01 21.95
C VAL A 242 10.02 -13.27 21.76
N LEU A 243 10.52 -12.57 22.80
CA LEU A 243 11.77 -11.81 22.70
C LEU A 243 12.96 -12.68 22.29
N ALA A 244 13.10 -13.89 22.83
CA ALA A 244 14.16 -14.82 22.44
C ALA A 244 14.10 -15.18 20.94
N ARG A 245 12.89 -15.38 20.39
CA ARG A 245 12.69 -15.63 18.95
C ARG A 245 13.01 -14.40 18.11
N LEU A 246 12.70 -13.20 18.59
CA LEU A 246 13.05 -11.93 17.94
C LEU A 246 14.56 -11.71 17.91
N GLU A 247 15.28 -12.00 19.00
CA GLU A 247 16.74 -11.89 19.07
C GLU A 247 17.44 -12.83 18.08
N SER A 248 16.94 -14.06 17.95
CA SER A 248 17.44 -15.02 16.97
C SER A 248 17.17 -14.58 15.53
N PHE A 249 15.96 -14.09 15.24
CA PHE A 249 15.57 -13.69 13.89
C PHE A 249 16.08 -12.31 13.48
N ARG A 250 16.38 -11.40 14.42
CA ARG A 250 16.80 -10.02 14.16
C ARG A 250 15.90 -9.33 13.12
N PRO A 251 14.60 -9.13 13.43
CA PRO A 251 13.70 -8.42 12.52
C PRO A 251 14.08 -6.93 12.42
N ASP A 252 13.71 -6.31 11.30
CA ASP A 252 13.70 -4.86 11.10
C ASP A 252 12.42 -4.22 11.68
N LEU A 253 11.34 -5.00 11.77
CA LEU A 253 10.02 -4.59 12.25
C LEU A 253 9.30 -5.73 12.98
N VAL A 254 8.63 -5.41 14.09
CA VAL A 254 7.72 -6.33 14.80
C VAL A 254 6.29 -5.86 14.61
N ILE A 255 5.41 -6.76 14.18
CA ILE A 255 3.97 -6.54 14.11
C ILE A 255 3.31 -7.48 15.11
N ALA A 256 2.72 -6.93 16.16
CA ALA A 256 1.95 -7.69 17.13
C ALA A 256 0.45 -7.60 16.79
N LEU A 257 -0.21 -8.75 16.67
CA LEU A 257 -1.66 -8.82 16.52
C LEU A 257 -2.33 -8.64 17.89
N ALA A 258 -3.62 -8.30 17.87
CA ALA A 258 -4.43 -8.25 19.06
C ALA A 258 -4.27 -9.53 19.90
N GLN A 259 -4.17 -9.36 21.22
CA GLN A 259 -3.95 -10.44 22.18
C GLN A 259 -2.61 -11.20 22.05
N ALA A 260 -1.63 -10.69 21.28
CA ALA A 260 -0.26 -11.18 21.34
C ALA A 260 0.28 -11.11 22.79
N PRO A 261 0.97 -12.15 23.30
CA PRO A 261 1.35 -12.26 24.70
C PRO A 261 2.61 -11.45 25.02
N LEU A 262 2.57 -10.14 24.75
CA LEU A 262 3.65 -9.17 25.01
C LEU A 262 3.25 -8.24 26.14
N ASN A 263 3.80 -8.44 27.33
CA ASN A 263 3.50 -7.61 28.49
C ASN A 263 4.26 -6.24 28.44
N PRO A 264 3.84 -5.25 29.24
CA PRO A 264 4.48 -3.94 29.30
C PRO A 264 5.99 -3.95 29.55
N GLU A 265 6.47 -4.79 30.47
CA GLU A 265 7.89 -4.93 30.80
C GLU A 265 8.72 -5.29 29.57
N HIS A 266 8.28 -6.28 28.80
CA HIS A 266 9.00 -6.77 27.62
C HIS A 266 8.87 -5.82 26.44
N LEU A 267 7.74 -5.14 26.26
CA LEU A 267 7.60 -4.09 25.24
C LEU A 267 8.52 -2.89 25.52
N GLN A 268 8.71 -2.51 26.79
CA GLN A 268 9.68 -1.49 27.17
C GLN A 268 11.11 -1.94 26.88
N ARG A 269 11.45 -3.22 27.13
CA ARG A 269 12.76 -3.78 26.76
C ARG A 269 12.98 -3.73 25.25
N LEU A 270 11.99 -4.14 24.45
CA LEU A 270 12.04 -4.05 22.98
C LEU A 270 12.26 -2.61 22.51
N ARG A 271 11.55 -1.63 23.08
CA ARG A 271 11.75 -0.22 22.74
C ARG A 271 13.19 0.24 22.95
N LYS A 272 13.85 -0.19 24.04
CA LYS A 272 15.25 0.18 24.34
C LYS A 272 16.25 -0.34 23.29
N THR A 273 15.88 -1.35 22.50
CA THR A 273 16.73 -1.85 21.39
C THR A 273 16.68 -0.98 20.14
N GLY A 274 15.72 -0.05 20.04
CA GLY A 274 15.47 0.75 18.84
C GLY A 274 14.63 0.03 17.76
N LEU A 275 14.27 -1.24 17.99
CA LEU A 275 13.40 -2.00 17.11
C LEU A 275 12.00 -1.39 17.03
N ARG A 276 11.53 -1.16 15.81
CA ARG A 276 10.20 -0.57 15.59
C ARG A 276 9.11 -1.62 15.80
N THR A 277 8.07 -1.21 16.51
CA THR A 277 6.93 -2.07 16.84
C THR A 277 5.62 -1.47 16.34
N ALA A 278 4.80 -2.30 15.71
CA ALA A 278 3.45 -2.00 15.29
C ALA A 278 2.47 -2.90 16.03
N PHE A 279 1.35 -2.35 16.49
CA PHE A 279 0.26 -3.12 17.07
C PHE A 279 -0.98 -3.01 16.21
N TRP A 280 -1.51 -4.15 15.76
CA TRP A 280 -2.76 -4.20 15.01
C TRP A 280 -3.88 -4.74 15.89
N PHE A 281 -4.71 -3.81 16.35
CA PHE A 281 -5.87 -4.09 17.19
C PHE A 281 -7.09 -4.45 16.33
N VAL A 282 -7.28 -5.75 16.14
CA VAL A 282 -8.34 -6.35 15.30
C VAL A 282 -9.50 -6.83 16.16
N GLU A 283 -9.96 -6.00 17.08
CA GLU A 283 -10.93 -6.38 18.10
C GLU A 283 -11.99 -5.30 18.32
N ASN A 284 -13.09 -5.66 18.97
CA ASN A 284 -14.08 -4.69 19.40
C ASN A 284 -13.59 -3.91 20.63
N TYR A 285 -13.22 -2.65 20.43
CA TYR A 285 -12.67 -1.75 21.46
C TYR A 285 -13.59 -1.50 22.66
N ARG A 286 -14.89 -1.76 22.53
CA ARG A 286 -15.88 -1.60 23.62
C ARG A 286 -15.91 -2.81 24.55
N HIS A 287 -15.65 -4.00 24.02
CA HIS A 287 -15.65 -5.24 24.81
C HIS A 287 -14.27 -5.55 25.38
N LEU A 288 -13.23 -5.41 24.57
CA LEU A 288 -11.85 -5.61 25.00
C LEU A 288 -11.19 -4.26 25.21
N THR A 289 -10.98 -3.87 26.47
CA THR A 289 -10.51 -2.52 26.84
C THR A 289 -9.02 -2.44 27.18
N TYR A 290 -8.28 -3.55 27.11
CA TYR A 290 -6.84 -3.61 27.42
C TYR A 290 -6.00 -2.66 26.55
N TRP A 291 -6.47 -2.32 25.35
CA TRP A 291 -5.82 -1.34 24.48
C TRP A 291 -5.51 -0.01 25.20
N LYS A 292 -6.32 0.37 26.20
CA LYS A 292 -6.15 1.59 26.99
C LYS A 292 -4.77 1.67 27.64
N GLU A 293 -4.27 0.54 28.11
CA GLU A 293 -2.97 0.43 28.74
C GLU A 293 -1.88 0.12 27.70
N PHE A 294 -2.16 -0.68 26.68
CA PHE A 294 -1.12 -1.26 25.83
C PHE A 294 -0.62 -0.35 24.69
N PHE A 295 -1.47 0.53 24.14
CA PHE A 295 -1.07 1.39 23.00
C PHE A 295 0.13 2.30 23.31
N GLN A 296 0.33 2.66 24.58
CA GLN A 296 1.48 3.49 24.99
C GLN A 296 2.84 2.78 24.80
N TYR A 297 2.87 1.47 24.58
CA TYR A 297 4.12 0.71 24.45
C TYR A 297 4.59 0.50 23.00
N TYR A 298 3.71 0.60 22.01
CA TYR A 298 4.04 0.39 20.58
C TYR A 298 4.39 1.69 19.85
N ASP A 299 5.19 1.65 18.78
CA ASP A 299 5.50 2.85 17.99
C ASP A 299 4.36 3.25 17.05
N TYR A 300 3.74 2.25 16.41
CA TYR A 300 2.64 2.43 15.46
C TYR A 300 1.40 1.67 15.91
N ILE A 301 0.23 2.30 15.79
CA ILE A 301 -1.06 1.71 16.13
C ILE A 301 -1.91 1.55 14.87
N PHE A 302 -2.47 0.37 14.68
CA PHE A 302 -3.42 0.07 13.60
C PHE A 302 -4.73 -0.44 14.21
N VAL A 303 -5.86 0.06 13.72
CA VAL A 303 -7.20 -0.32 14.19
C VAL A 303 -8.14 -0.54 13.01
N ILE A 304 -9.17 -1.37 13.23
CA ILE A 304 -10.22 -1.65 12.23
C ILE A 304 -11.42 -0.70 12.34
N GLN A 305 -11.40 0.28 13.25
CA GLN A 305 -12.47 1.27 13.42
C GLN A 305 -12.02 2.68 12.98
N LYS A 306 -12.93 3.43 12.35
CA LYS A 306 -12.71 4.82 11.90
C LYS A 306 -13.32 5.82 12.91
N GLY A 307 -13.26 7.10 12.57
CA GLY A 307 -13.99 8.15 13.28
C GLY A 307 -13.36 8.50 14.63
N ASP A 308 -14.21 8.75 15.62
CA ASP A 308 -13.80 9.33 16.90
C ASP A 308 -12.90 8.41 17.72
N PHE A 309 -13.03 7.08 17.57
CA PHE A 309 -12.11 6.16 18.22
C PHE A 309 -10.67 6.34 17.72
N LEU A 310 -10.46 6.36 16.40
CA LEU A 310 -9.14 6.58 15.81
C LEU A 310 -8.57 7.97 16.17
N ARG A 311 -9.43 8.99 16.19
CA ARG A 311 -9.04 10.36 16.57
C ARG A 311 -8.60 10.41 18.04
N GLY A 312 -9.39 9.83 18.94
CA GLY A 312 -9.09 9.77 20.37
C GLY A 312 -7.79 9.03 20.68
N ILE A 313 -7.43 8.00 19.92
CA ILE A 313 -6.11 7.34 20.04
C ILE A 313 -4.97 8.32 19.74
N ARG A 314 -5.07 9.07 18.63
CA ARG A 314 -4.02 10.02 18.24
C ARG A 314 -3.85 11.12 19.28
N GLU A 315 -4.96 11.64 19.79
CA GLU A 315 -4.97 12.68 20.82
C GLU A 315 -4.42 12.18 22.16
N THR A 316 -4.84 10.98 22.59
CA THR A 316 -4.46 10.43 23.90
C THR A 316 -3.01 9.96 23.95
N TYR A 317 -2.55 9.23 22.93
CA TYR A 317 -1.23 8.59 22.96
C TYR A 317 -0.15 9.40 22.26
N ASN A 318 -0.51 10.43 21.49
CA ASN A 318 0.40 11.23 20.67
C ASN A 318 1.31 10.36 19.77
N LYS A 319 0.70 9.44 19.03
CA LYS A 319 1.40 8.45 18.18
C LYS A 319 0.80 8.31 16.80
N PRO A 320 1.57 7.83 15.81
CA PRO A 320 1.04 7.39 14.54
C PRO A 320 -0.01 6.28 14.73
N ALA A 321 -1.28 6.64 14.56
CA ALA A 321 -2.39 5.69 14.57
C ALA A 321 -3.11 5.71 13.21
N HIS A 322 -3.38 4.54 12.65
CA HIS A 322 -3.91 4.39 11.30
C HIS A 322 -5.09 3.41 11.27
N TYR A 323 -6.04 3.70 10.40
CA TYR A 323 -7.07 2.72 10.03
C TYR A 323 -6.47 1.70 9.07
N LEU A 324 -6.55 0.42 9.41
CA LEU A 324 -6.19 -0.70 8.55
C LEU A 324 -7.37 -1.68 8.55
N PRO A 325 -8.15 -1.76 7.46
CA PRO A 325 -9.28 -2.67 7.38
C PRO A 325 -8.82 -4.13 7.36
N LEU A 326 -9.72 -5.02 7.76
CA LEU A 326 -9.62 -6.42 7.36
C LEU A 326 -9.79 -6.54 5.84
N ALA A 327 -9.09 -7.49 5.26
CA ALA A 327 -9.17 -7.81 3.84
C ALA A 327 -9.18 -9.33 3.64
N ALA A 328 -9.84 -9.76 2.57
CA ALA A 328 -9.81 -11.15 2.15
C ALA A 328 -8.40 -11.50 1.63
N LEU A 329 -7.89 -12.65 2.04
CA LEU A 329 -6.73 -13.28 1.42
C LEU A 329 -7.21 -14.05 0.19
N PRO A 330 -6.94 -13.60 -1.06
CA PRO A 330 -7.62 -14.14 -2.25
C PRO A 330 -7.35 -15.62 -2.51
N GLU A 331 -6.15 -16.10 -2.19
CA GLU A 331 -5.77 -17.53 -2.30
C GLU A 331 -6.52 -18.43 -1.31
N PHE A 332 -7.14 -17.86 -0.27
CA PHE A 332 -7.88 -18.61 0.75
C PHE A 332 -9.39 -18.35 0.65
N HIS A 333 -9.79 -17.09 0.52
CA HIS A 333 -11.18 -16.66 0.41
C HIS A 333 -11.57 -16.61 -1.07
N GLN A 334 -11.70 -17.79 -1.68
CA GLN A 334 -12.08 -17.96 -3.07
C GLN A 334 -13.28 -18.91 -3.19
N PRO A 335 -14.09 -18.79 -4.25
CA PRO A 335 -15.11 -19.79 -4.56
C PRO A 335 -14.49 -21.18 -4.70
N LEU A 336 -15.21 -22.20 -4.24
CA LEU A 336 -14.83 -23.62 -4.39
C LEU A 336 -15.92 -24.33 -5.18
N ASP A 337 -15.53 -25.29 -6.01
CA ASP A 337 -16.46 -26.23 -6.62
C ASP A 337 -16.85 -27.27 -5.57
N LEU A 338 -18.12 -27.28 -5.18
CA LEU A 338 -18.63 -28.21 -4.16
C LEU A 338 -19.13 -29.49 -4.84
N THR A 339 -18.90 -30.63 -4.19
CA THR A 339 -19.59 -31.88 -4.51
C THR A 339 -21.09 -31.78 -4.23
N GLU A 340 -21.92 -32.71 -4.75
CA GLU A 340 -23.37 -32.71 -4.45
C GLU A 340 -23.66 -32.81 -2.95
N GLU A 341 -22.85 -33.59 -2.22
CA GLU A 341 -22.94 -33.77 -0.77
C GLU A 341 -22.57 -32.47 -0.04
N GLU A 342 -21.46 -31.84 -0.40
CA GLU A 342 -21.05 -30.54 0.18
C GLU A 342 -22.00 -29.41 -0.19
N MET A 343 -22.58 -29.43 -1.38
CA MET A 343 -23.61 -28.48 -1.78
C MET A 343 -24.88 -28.66 -0.94
N SER A 344 -25.23 -29.89 -0.58
CA SER A 344 -26.36 -30.16 0.32
C SER A 344 -26.09 -29.71 1.76
N GLU A 345 -24.85 -29.77 2.24
CA GLU A 345 -24.49 -29.42 3.63
C GLU A 345 -24.15 -27.94 3.80
N TYR A 346 -23.39 -27.36 2.86
CA TYR A 346 -22.80 -26.02 2.95
C TYR A 346 -23.33 -25.04 1.90
N GLY A 347 -24.10 -25.51 0.90
CA GLY A 347 -24.71 -24.65 -0.10
C GLY A 347 -25.73 -23.71 0.54
N SER A 348 -25.57 -22.40 0.27
CA SER A 348 -26.43 -21.33 0.75
C SER A 348 -27.59 -21.04 -0.18
#